data_AF-A0A2J6TJ27-F1
#
_entry.id   AF-A0A2J6TJ27-F1
#
_cell.length_a   1.000
_cell.length_b   1.000
_cell.length_c   1.000
_cell.angle_alpha   90.00
_cell.angle_beta   90.00
_cell.angle_gamma   90.00
#
_symmetry.space_group_name_H-M   'P 1'
#
loop_
_entity.id
_entity.type
_entity.pdbx_description
1 polymer ?
#
loop_
_entity_poly.entity_id
_entity_poly.type
_entity_poly.pdbx_seq_one_letter_code
_entity_poly.pdbx_strand_id
1 'polypeptide(L)'
;METFTVDVAPPGPTRYTNITTEDLHTSPQLYFAGSDIVWMLISSALVLMMVPAMCLFYSGASNRRSSLTLFRLPLITAALIGFQWYLWGYSLAFTPAVKPPSPGVSWYGGDPRGVALHDSLARPVGADGAKIPELLYQFYEGMFASFTAALVCGGTIRDVRVGRFLVFITFWSLLVYNPVARWSWHWAGWSNQRDVMDFAGGTAVHITSGTAVLAFYIFYELDTKGFSTCWAGFWRIFMRHMKPFVILGLYRKNPGPPRRIVQPGEDHDDNSEEHELENRSSTSHQGPKKQVALHALADPEAALPPTDDQPAPLVRGLEDDDPPHNVNNMILGTALLWIGWFGFNGGSALGGNMRAVSACVSTHVAACAGGTTSLFFFWAWNAFARAVDRYLGEPGEQENKIPSVSVTQFCDGAVIGLVAITPAAGYVPVWSAGIFGVVSAIAVNLLKRYTKGLLKDDPLFVFSIHAGGGMVVLQLSDWTDIQQYQIVLLLEDFDIKCLTHLQGFFTLFSPLWQFCFA
;
A
#
# COMPACT_ATOMS: atom_id res chain seq x y z
N MET A 1 -64.94 7.12 -1.68
CA MET A 1 -63.62 7.17 -2.36
C MET A 1 -62.69 7.86 -1.37
N GLU A 2 -61.72 7.13 -0.81
CA GLU A 2 -60.76 7.72 0.13
C GLU A 2 -59.83 8.67 -0.63
N THR A 3 -59.63 9.86 -0.07
CA THR A 3 -58.75 10.88 -0.63
C THR A 3 -57.56 11.02 0.30
N PHE A 4 -56.36 10.96 -0.28
CA PHE A 4 -55.10 11.14 0.45
C PHE A 4 -54.45 12.43 -0.03
N THR A 5 -54.08 13.29 0.91
CA THR A 5 -53.17 14.42 0.65
C THR A 5 -51.76 13.87 0.74
N VAL A 6 -51.05 13.85 -0.38
CA VAL A 6 -49.65 13.43 -0.46
C VAL A 6 -48.83 14.63 -0.88
N ASP A 7 -47.79 14.94 -0.11
CA ASP A 7 -46.74 15.84 -0.57
C ASP A 7 -45.99 15.13 -1.69
N VAL A 8 -46.24 15.56 -2.93
CA VAL A 8 -45.56 14.98 -4.09
C VAL A 8 -44.08 15.33 -3.95
N ALA A 9 -43.20 14.32 -4.00
CA ALA A 9 -41.77 14.57 -4.08
C ALA A 9 -41.53 15.56 -5.25
N PRO A 10 -40.80 16.66 -5.03
CA PRO A 10 -40.57 17.64 -6.08
C PRO A 10 -39.97 16.95 -7.31
N PRO A 11 -40.33 17.37 -8.54
CA PRO A 11 -39.62 16.93 -9.73
C PRO A 11 -38.12 17.15 -9.47
N GLY A 12 -37.30 16.17 -9.83
CA GLY A 12 -35.88 16.11 -9.47
C GLY A 12 -35.15 17.46 -9.62
N PRO A 13 -34.03 17.64 -8.89
CA PRO A 13 -33.43 18.96 -8.59
C PRO A 13 -33.51 19.90 -9.80
N THR A 14 -34.27 20.98 -9.65
CA THR A 14 -34.40 22.00 -10.70
C THR A 14 -33.01 22.55 -11.01
N ARG A 15 -32.55 22.37 -12.25
CA ARG A 15 -31.27 22.91 -12.68
C ARG A 15 -31.32 24.44 -12.58
N TYR A 16 -30.37 25.02 -11.84
CA TYR A 16 -30.07 26.46 -11.79
C TYR A 16 -31.12 27.35 -11.09
N THR A 17 -31.57 26.98 -9.90
CA THR A 17 -32.35 27.88 -9.03
C THR A 17 -31.41 28.59 -8.05
N ASN A 18 -31.45 29.92 -8.01
CA ASN A 18 -30.79 30.69 -6.95
C ASN A 18 -31.60 30.53 -5.67
N ILE A 19 -30.99 30.00 -4.62
CA ILE A 19 -31.63 29.75 -3.32
C ILE A 19 -30.91 30.51 -2.21
N THR A 20 -31.65 30.97 -1.21
CA THR A 20 -31.10 31.60 0.00
C THR A 20 -30.85 30.56 1.08
N THR A 21 -30.08 30.93 2.11
CA THR A 21 -29.89 30.10 3.30
C THR A 21 -31.21 29.86 4.03
N GLU A 22 -32.13 30.83 4.03
CA GLU A 22 -33.44 30.70 4.66
C GLU A 22 -34.34 29.69 3.92
N ASP A 23 -34.27 29.63 2.60
CA ASP A 23 -34.97 28.61 1.80
C ASP A 23 -34.49 27.19 2.16
N LEU A 24 -33.18 27.03 2.37
CA LEU A 24 -32.57 25.76 2.78
C LEU A 24 -32.98 25.33 4.20
N HIS A 25 -33.21 26.28 5.10
CA HIS A 25 -33.67 25.98 6.46
C HIS A 25 -35.16 25.63 6.53
N THR A 26 -35.97 26.24 5.68
CA THR A 26 -37.43 26.05 5.67
C THR A 26 -37.85 24.79 4.93
N SER A 27 -37.18 24.45 3.83
CA SER A 27 -37.56 23.31 2.97
C SER A 27 -36.35 22.59 2.34
N PRO A 28 -35.42 22.01 3.14
CA PRO A 28 -34.22 21.35 2.62
C PRO A 28 -34.52 20.19 1.66
N GLN A 29 -35.62 19.47 1.88
CA GLN A 29 -36.09 18.35 1.06
C GLN A 29 -36.40 18.72 -0.40
N LEU A 30 -36.56 20.03 -0.69
CA LEU A 30 -36.80 20.51 -2.06
C LEU A 30 -35.51 20.60 -2.89
N TYR A 31 -34.35 20.67 -2.22
CA TYR A 31 -33.08 21.00 -2.85
C TYR A 31 -32.08 19.85 -2.85
N PHE A 32 -32.27 18.87 -1.97
CA PHE A 32 -31.41 17.68 -1.86
C PHE A 32 -32.14 16.42 -2.25
N ALA A 33 -31.54 15.60 -3.11
CA ALA A 33 -32.10 14.31 -3.45
C ALA A 33 -31.93 13.33 -2.27
N GLY A 34 -33.04 12.73 -1.82
CA GLY A 34 -33.02 11.74 -0.74
C GLY A 34 -32.13 10.54 -1.04
N SER A 35 -32.04 10.13 -2.32
CA SER A 35 -31.14 9.06 -2.78
C SER A 35 -29.67 9.38 -2.53
N ASP A 36 -29.26 10.64 -2.76
CA ASP A 36 -27.88 11.08 -2.56
C ASP A 36 -27.56 11.13 -1.06
N ILE A 37 -28.50 11.61 -0.25
CA ILE A 37 -28.36 11.61 1.21
C ILE A 37 -28.16 10.19 1.74
N VAL A 38 -29.03 9.25 1.35
CA VAL A 38 -28.97 7.86 1.78
C VAL A 38 -27.66 7.20 1.32
N TRP A 39 -27.27 7.39 0.06
CA TRP A 39 -26.03 6.83 -0.47
C TRP A 39 -24.79 7.33 0.29
N MET A 40 -24.72 8.63 0.59
CA MET A 40 -23.59 9.22 1.30
C MET A 40 -23.54 8.81 2.77
N LEU A 41 -24.69 8.65 3.44
CA LEU A 41 -24.74 8.12 4.81
C LEU A 41 -24.24 6.67 4.88
N ILE A 42 -24.70 5.82 3.94
CA ILE A 42 -24.23 4.44 3.82
C ILE A 42 -22.73 4.42 3.50
N SER A 43 -22.29 5.24 2.55
CA SER A 43 -20.88 5.34 2.17
C SER A 43 -20.00 5.77 3.34
N SER A 44 -20.46 6.71 4.18
CA SER A 44 -19.75 7.12 5.39
C SER A 44 -19.60 5.97 6.38
N ALA A 45 -20.66 5.18 6.61
CA ALA A 45 -20.62 4.01 7.48
C ALA A 45 -19.68 2.92 6.95
N LEU A 46 -19.67 2.71 5.63
CA LEU A 46 -18.77 1.78 4.94
C LEU A 46 -17.30 2.20 5.10
N VAL A 47 -16.98 3.50 4.95
CA VAL A 47 -15.61 3.99 5.17
C VAL A 47 -15.20 3.87 6.63
N LEU A 48 -16.10 4.16 7.58
CA LEU A 48 -15.81 3.97 9.01
C LEU A 48 -15.49 2.50 9.33
N MET A 49 -16.19 1.55 8.70
CA MET A 49 -15.94 0.11 8.84
C MET A 49 -14.53 -0.30 8.39
N MET A 50 -13.91 0.46 7.49
CA MET A 50 -12.54 0.17 7.04
C MET A 50 -11.52 0.29 8.18
N VAL A 51 -11.80 1.08 9.23
CA VAL A 51 -10.91 1.22 10.40
C VAL A 51 -10.78 -0.08 11.20
N PRO A 52 -11.84 -0.73 11.69
CA PRO A 52 -11.70 -2.05 12.32
C PRO A 52 -11.26 -3.12 11.30
N ALA A 53 -11.62 -2.99 10.02
CA ALA A 53 -11.19 -3.92 8.98
C ALA A 53 -9.66 -3.93 8.79
N MET A 54 -9.02 -2.76 8.77
CA MET A 54 -7.55 -2.67 8.66
C MET A 54 -6.86 -3.20 9.92
N CYS A 55 -7.49 -3.05 11.10
CA CYS A 55 -6.99 -3.61 12.36
C CYS A 55 -6.91 -5.14 12.25
N LEU A 56 -7.97 -5.77 11.72
CA LEU A 56 -8.00 -7.21 11.45
C LEU A 56 -6.96 -7.62 10.39
N PHE A 57 -6.87 -6.85 9.31
CA PHE A 57 -5.92 -7.12 8.23
C PHE A 57 -4.47 -7.09 8.71
N TYR A 58 -4.04 -5.98 9.31
CA TYR A 58 -2.65 -5.80 9.76
C TYR A 58 -2.30 -6.67 10.97
N SER A 59 -3.20 -6.84 11.94
CA SER A 59 -2.93 -7.74 13.08
C SER A 59 -2.83 -9.21 12.66
N GLY A 60 -3.53 -9.62 11.59
CA GLY A 60 -3.45 -10.95 11.01
C GLY A 60 -2.18 -11.18 10.20
N ALA A 61 -1.74 -10.16 9.45
CA ALA A 61 -0.53 -10.20 8.62
C ALA A 61 0.77 -10.09 9.44
N SER A 62 0.75 -9.37 10.57
CA SER A 62 1.92 -9.13 11.43
C SER A 62 2.26 -10.30 12.37
N ASN A 63 3.41 -10.21 13.04
CA ASN A 63 3.83 -11.16 14.07
C ASN A 63 2.99 -11.06 15.36
N ARG A 64 2.96 -12.15 16.15
CA ARG A 64 2.16 -12.25 17.39
C ARG A 64 2.40 -11.12 18.39
N ARG A 65 3.65 -10.63 18.50
CA ARG A 65 4.05 -9.61 19.49
C ARG A 65 3.42 -8.23 19.24
N SER A 66 3.19 -7.86 17.97
CA SER A 66 2.69 -6.54 17.58
C SER A 66 1.18 -6.50 17.32
N SER A 67 0.54 -7.66 17.16
CA SER A 67 -0.88 -7.82 16.84
C SER A 67 -1.83 -6.98 17.72
N LEU A 68 -1.63 -6.95 19.04
CA LEU A 68 -2.48 -6.20 19.97
C LEU A 68 -2.36 -4.69 19.76
N THR A 69 -1.15 -4.19 19.51
CA THR A 69 -0.92 -2.76 19.23
C THR A 69 -1.53 -2.37 17.89
N LEU A 70 -1.38 -3.22 16.87
CA LEU A 70 -1.99 -3.04 15.54
C LEU A 70 -3.52 -3.13 15.55
N PHE A 71 -4.10 -3.70 16.59
CA PHE A 71 -5.54 -3.73 16.76
C PHE A 71 -6.07 -2.48 17.49
N ARG A 72 -5.44 -2.08 18.60
CA ARG A 72 -5.95 -0.99 19.46
C ARG A 72 -5.58 0.42 19.00
N LEU A 73 -4.36 0.61 18.50
CA LEU A 73 -3.83 1.95 18.20
C LEU A 73 -4.56 2.63 17.03
N PRO A 74 -4.91 1.94 15.93
CA PRO A 74 -5.64 2.57 14.84
C PRO A 74 -7.05 3.01 15.26
N LEU A 75 -7.74 2.24 16.13
CA LEU A 75 -9.06 2.60 16.66
C LEU A 75 -9.00 3.87 17.53
N ILE A 76 -8.04 3.95 18.44
CA ILE A 76 -7.83 5.14 19.29
C ILE A 76 -7.50 6.36 18.43
N THR A 77 -6.65 6.16 17.42
CA THR A 77 -6.20 7.22 16.52
C THR A 77 -7.34 7.72 15.63
N ALA A 78 -8.16 6.82 15.09
CA ALA A 78 -9.35 7.19 14.33
C ALA A 78 -10.32 8.02 15.18
N ALA A 79 -10.55 7.65 16.45
CA ALA A 79 -11.40 8.42 17.36
C ALA A 79 -10.80 9.81 17.66
N LEU A 80 -9.49 9.88 17.92
CA LEU A 80 -8.78 11.14 18.18
C LEU A 80 -8.86 12.08 16.97
N ILE A 81 -8.60 11.57 15.77
CA ILE A 81 -8.65 12.38 14.54
C ILE A 81 -10.09 12.70 14.14
N GLY A 82 -11.07 11.82 14.39
CA GLY A 82 -12.48 12.14 14.23
C GLY A 82 -12.92 13.31 15.13
N PHE A 83 -12.44 13.37 16.37
CA PHE A 83 -12.68 14.51 17.26
C PHE A 83 -11.95 15.78 16.80
N GLN A 84 -10.69 15.67 16.37
CA GLN A 84 -9.93 16.78 15.81
C GLN A 84 -10.58 17.33 14.51
N TRP A 85 -11.16 16.45 13.70
CA TRP A 85 -11.92 16.79 12.50
C TRP A 85 -13.14 17.64 12.82
N TYR A 86 -13.93 17.19 13.81
CA TYR A 86 -15.07 17.93 14.36
C TYR A 86 -14.66 19.32 14.83
N LEU A 87 -13.59 19.43 15.61
CA LEU A 87 -13.14 20.72 16.15
C LEU A 87 -12.73 21.68 15.05
N TRP A 88 -11.77 21.31 14.19
CA TRP A 88 -11.23 22.24 13.19
C TRP A 88 -10.70 21.59 11.90
N GLY A 89 -10.58 20.26 11.82
CA GLY A 89 -10.01 19.61 10.63
C GLY A 89 -10.79 19.92 9.36
N TYR A 90 -12.13 19.88 9.42
CA TYR A 90 -12.97 20.26 8.27
C TYR A 90 -12.75 21.72 7.85
N SER A 91 -12.71 22.64 8.82
CA SER A 91 -12.46 24.06 8.55
C SER A 91 -11.12 24.25 7.82
N LEU A 92 -10.07 23.60 8.29
CA LEU A 92 -8.74 23.71 7.69
C LEU A 92 -8.65 23.08 6.29
N ALA A 93 -9.39 22.02 6.02
CA ALA A 93 -9.35 21.33 4.72
C ALA A 93 -10.27 21.98 3.67
N PHE A 94 -11.56 22.14 3.99
CA PHE A 94 -12.61 22.30 3.00
C PHE A 94 -13.36 23.64 3.02
N THR A 95 -13.14 24.49 4.02
CA THR A 95 -13.76 25.81 4.02
C THR A 95 -12.97 26.83 3.18
N PRO A 96 -13.59 27.95 2.78
CA PRO A 96 -12.87 29.07 2.19
C PRO A 96 -11.73 29.57 3.08
N ALA A 97 -10.65 30.06 2.46
CA ALA A 97 -9.57 30.70 3.21
C ALA A 97 -10.02 32.09 3.71
N VAL A 98 -9.67 32.45 4.95
CA VAL A 98 -10.03 33.73 5.58
C VAL A 98 -9.48 34.95 4.82
N LYS A 99 -8.34 34.76 4.14
CA LYS A 99 -7.83 35.69 3.13
C LYS A 99 -7.47 34.86 1.90
N PRO A 100 -8.15 35.02 0.75
CA PRO A 100 -7.64 34.42 -0.48
C PRO A 100 -6.25 35.03 -0.70
N PRO A 101 -5.20 34.22 -0.87
CA PRO A 101 -3.95 34.77 -1.38
C PRO A 101 -4.30 35.47 -2.70
N SER A 102 -3.75 36.67 -2.91
CA SER A 102 -3.45 37.19 -4.25
C SER A 102 -3.14 36.03 -5.21
N PRO A 103 -3.59 36.05 -6.48
CA PRO A 103 -3.75 34.85 -7.34
C PRO A 103 -2.69 33.80 -7.04
N GLY A 104 -3.04 32.82 -6.21
CA GLY A 104 -2.03 32.04 -5.49
C GLY A 104 -2.64 30.97 -4.59
N VAL A 105 -1.87 29.88 -4.46
CA VAL A 105 -2.21 28.60 -3.84
C VAL A 105 -2.85 28.76 -2.46
N SER A 106 -4.05 28.19 -2.27
CA SER A 106 -4.69 28.12 -0.96
C SER A 106 -4.23 26.88 -0.20
N TRP A 107 -3.22 27.06 0.66
CA TRP A 107 -2.63 25.98 1.46
C TRP A 107 -3.57 25.44 2.55
N TYR A 108 -4.40 26.31 3.12
CA TYR A 108 -5.38 25.99 4.16
C TYR A 108 -6.68 26.77 3.92
N GLY A 109 -7.78 26.19 4.40
CA GLY A 109 -9.01 26.92 4.70
C GLY A 109 -8.88 27.70 6.00
N GLY A 110 -10.00 27.88 6.71
CA GLY A 110 -9.97 28.49 8.05
C GLY A 110 -11.20 29.32 8.38
N ASP A 111 -12.30 29.14 7.66
CA ASP A 111 -13.57 29.77 8.00
C ASP A 111 -14.05 29.26 9.37
N PRO A 112 -14.24 30.14 10.36
CA PRO A 112 -14.73 29.76 11.69
C PRO A 112 -16.09 29.06 11.66
N ARG A 113 -16.89 29.24 10.61
CA ARG A 113 -18.21 28.60 10.47
C ARG A 113 -18.13 27.07 10.39
N GLY A 114 -17.02 26.53 9.90
CA GLY A 114 -16.78 25.09 9.83
C GLY A 114 -16.20 24.48 11.12
N VAL A 115 -15.86 25.30 12.12
CA VAL A 115 -15.31 24.85 13.42
C VAL A 115 -16.45 24.30 14.27
N ALA A 116 -16.27 23.12 14.87
CA ALA A 116 -17.22 22.49 15.79
C ALA A 116 -18.66 22.36 15.24
N LEU A 117 -18.82 22.29 13.91
CA LEU A 117 -20.12 22.26 13.22
C LEU A 117 -20.99 23.50 13.48
N HIS A 118 -20.38 24.63 13.84
CA HIS A 118 -21.11 25.82 14.32
C HIS A 118 -22.14 26.34 13.31
N ASP A 119 -21.78 26.33 12.03
CA ASP A 119 -22.67 26.74 10.95
C ASP A 119 -22.31 25.90 9.72
N SER A 120 -22.58 24.60 9.73
CA SER A 120 -22.30 23.70 8.58
C SER A 120 -23.45 22.74 8.26
N LEU A 121 -24.70 23.20 8.40
CA LEU A 121 -25.88 22.35 8.27
C LEU A 121 -26.22 22.00 6.81
N ALA A 122 -26.78 22.96 6.08
CA ALA A 122 -27.47 22.74 4.81
C ALA A 122 -26.84 23.48 3.64
N ARG A 123 -25.65 24.08 3.78
CA ARG A 123 -25.01 24.72 2.61
C ARG A 123 -24.75 23.66 1.54
N PRO A 124 -25.01 23.95 0.26
CA PRO A 124 -24.81 22.98 -0.80
C PRO A 124 -23.31 22.80 -1.10
N VAL A 125 -22.86 21.54 -1.12
CA VAL A 125 -21.48 21.15 -1.49
C VAL A 125 -21.51 20.16 -2.66
N GLY A 126 -20.46 20.18 -3.49
CA GLY A 126 -20.26 19.29 -4.63
C GLY A 126 -19.89 20.03 -5.92
N ALA A 127 -19.30 19.31 -6.88
CA ALA A 127 -19.01 19.80 -8.23
C ALA A 127 -20.29 19.82 -9.10
N ASP A 128 -20.19 20.14 -10.39
CA ASP A 128 -21.32 20.28 -11.32
C ASP A 128 -22.33 19.12 -11.22
N GLY A 129 -23.61 19.45 -10.97
CA GLY A 129 -24.67 18.46 -10.75
C GLY A 129 -25.46 18.67 -9.46
N ALA A 130 -26.16 17.61 -9.01
CA ALA A 130 -26.90 17.59 -7.76
C ALA A 130 -25.95 17.82 -6.57
N LYS A 131 -26.36 18.68 -5.65
CA LYS A 131 -25.57 19.05 -4.47
C LYS A 131 -25.99 18.20 -3.28
N ILE A 132 -25.09 18.04 -2.31
CA ILE A 132 -25.37 17.42 -1.01
C ILE A 132 -25.24 18.44 0.13
N PRO A 133 -25.91 18.23 1.27
CA PRO A 133 -25.73 19.09 2.45
C PRO A 133 -24.28 19.08 2.95
N GLU A 134 -23.77 20.24 3.37
CA GLU A 134 -22.42 20.39 3.90
C GLU A 134 -22.15 19.50 5.11
N LEU A 135 -23.12 19.35 6.03
CA LEU A 135 -22.95 18.48 7.19
C LEU A 135 -22.67 17.03 6.80
N LEU A 136 -23.36 16.58 5.74
CA LEU A 136 -23.20 15.24 5.19
C LEU A 136 -21.84 15.08 4.51
N TYR A 137 -21.41 16.08 3.74
CA TYR A 137 -20.08 16.09 3.15
C TYR A 137 -18.98 16.07 4.22
N GLN A 138 -19.12 16.91 5.25
CA GLN A 138 -18.21 16.96 6.40
C GLN A 138 -18.14 15.64 7.15
N PHE A 139 -19.29 14.96 7.33
CA PHE A 139 -19.34 13.65 7.96
C PHE A 139 -18.62 12.58 7.13
N TYR A 140 -18.85 12.56 5.81
CA TYR A 140 -18.20 11.63 4.88
C TYR A 140 -16.68 11.80 4.84
N GLU A 141 -16.20 13.02 4.62
CA GLU A 141 -14.77 13.34 4.55
C GLU A 141 -14.05 13.10 5.89
N GLY A 142 -14.75 13.26 7.01
CA GLY A 142 -14.22 12.92 8.34
C GLY A 142 -13.85 11.44 8.49
N MET A 143 -14.50 10.55 7.73
CA MET A 143 -14.16 9.13 7.70
C MET A 143 -12.84 8.88 6.97
N PHE A 144 -12.54 9.65 5.91
CA PHE A 144 -11.25 9.60 5.21
C PHE A 144 -10.14 10.07 6.13
N ALA A 145 -10.35 11.17 6.88
CA ALA A 145 -9.39 11.66 7.86
C ALA A 145 -9.06 10.61 8.92
N SER A 146 -10.11 10.02 9.50
CA SER A 146 -10.01 8.99 10.54
C SER A 146 -9.31 7.73 10.01
N PHE A 147 -9.68 7.26 8.81
CA PHE A 147 -9.07 6.09 8.17
C PHE A 147 -7.60 6.33 7.81
N THR A 148 -7.26 7.50 7.26
CA THR A 148 -5.88 7.84 6.88
C THR A 148 -4.97 7.86 8.10
N ALA A 149 -5.42 8.47 9.19
CA ALA A 149 -4.65 8.49 10.44
C ALA A 149 -4.47 7.09 11.05
N ALA A 150 -5.52 6.27 11.01
CA ALA A 150 -5.45 4.86 11.39
C ALA A 150 -4.44 4.09 10.52
N LEU A 151 -4.31 4.45 9.24
CA LEU A 151 -3.37 3.81 8.31
C LEU A 151 -1.91 4.10 8.64
N VAL A 152 -1.61 5.32 9.07
CA VAL A 152 -0.26 5.69 9.54
C VAL A 152 0.17 4.82 10.74
N CYS A 153 -0.77 4.39 11.59
CA CYS A 153 -0.48 3.48 12.71
C CYS A 153 0.02 2.10 12.26
N GLY A 154 -0.38 1.65 11.07
CA GLY A 154 0.06 0.36 10.51
C GLY A 154 1.58 0.29 10.32
N GLY A 155 2.26 1.44 10.23
CA GLY A 155 3.71 1.53 10.14
C GLY A 155 4.46 1.50 11.47
N THR A 156 3.76 1.58 12.60
CA THR A 156 4.41 1.83 13.90
C THR A 156 4.50 0.56 14.75
N ILE A 157 4.80 -0.57 14.09
CA ILE A 157 4.66 -1.95 14.61
C ILE A 157 5.59 -2.25 15.79
N ARG A 158 6.59 -1.41 16.08
CA ARG A 158 7.59 -1.66 17.13
C ARG A 158 7.69 -0.49 18.12
N ASP A 159 7.36 -0.79 19.37
CA ASP A 159 7.75 -0.09 20.60
C ASP A 159 7.54 1.43 20.69
N VAL A 160 6.62 2.00 19.92
CA VAL A 160 6.21 3.38 20.18
C VAL A 160 5.38 3.49 21.45
N ARG A 161 5.77 4.46 22.27
CA ARG A 161 4.94 4.93 23.39
C ARG A 161 3.68 5.58 22.81
N VAL A 162 2.52 4.98 23.08
CA VAL A 162 1.21 5.42 22.57
C VAL A 162 1.01 6.92 22.71
N GLY A 163 1.30 7.51 23.88
CA GLY A 163 1.15 8.95 24.09
C GLY A 163 1.98 9.82 23.13
N ARG A 164 3.22 9.44 22.82
CA ARG A 164 4.07 10.17 21.86
C ARG A 164 3.51 10.09 20.44
N PHE A 165 3.00 8.91 20.07
CA PHE A 165 2.39 8.70 18.78
C PHE A 165 1.09 9.50 18.63
N LEU A 166 0.24 9.57 19.67
CA LEU A 166 -0.99 10.36 19.63
C LEU A 166 -0.72 11.87 19.47
N VAL A 167 0.36 12.37 20.06
CA VAL A 167 0.80 13.76 19.82
C VAL A 167 1.24 13.92 18.37
N PHE A 168 2.12 13.03 17.89
CA PHE A 168 2.59 13.05 16.51
C PHE A 168 1.43 13.05 15.50
N ILE A 169 0.49 12.11 15.63
CA ILE A 169 -0.58 11.96 14.64
C ILE A 169 -1.56 13.14 14.66
N THR A 170 -1.73 13.79 15.82
CA THR A 170 -2.52 15.03 15.95
C THR A 170 -1.91 16.15 15.10
N PHE A 171 -0.60 16.38 15.24
CA PHE A 171 0.12 17.39 14.44
C PHE A 171 0.24 16.99 12.98
N TRP A 172 0.42 15.70 12.70
CA TRP A 172 0.47 15.18 11.35
C TRP A 172 -0.86 15.39 10.62
N SER A 173 -2.00 15.15 11.27
CA SER A 173 -3.32 15.44 10.69
C SER A 173 -3.45 16.92 10.33
N LEU A 174 -3.01 17.80 11.23
CA LEU A 174 -3.05 19.25 11.06
C LEU A 174 -2.14 19.77 9.94
N LEU A 175 -0.91 19.28 9.88
CA LEU A 175 0.16 19.84 9.07
C LEU A 175 0.39 19.10 7.75
N VAL A 176 -0.13 17.87 7.63
CA VAL A 176 0.08 17.01 6.46
C VAL A 176 -1.26 16.62 5.85
N TYR A 177 -2.14 15.96 6.60
CA TYR A 177 -3.40 15.47 6.02
C TYR A 177 -4.31 16.61 5.54
N ASN A 178 -4.67 17.57 6.41
CA ASN A 178 -5.61 18.63 6.04
C ASN A 178 -5.12 19.48 4.83
N PRO A 179 -3.84 19.87 4.75
CA PRO A 179 -3.31 20.54 3.55
C PRO A 179 -3.40 19.69 2.30
N VAL A 180 -2.94 18.43 2.35
CA VAL A 180 -2.95 17.57 1.16
C VAL A 180 -4.38 17.30 0.69
N ALA A 181 -5.31 17.03 1.61
CA ALA A 181 -6.74 16.89 1.31
C ALA A 181 -7.28 18.16 0.62
N ARG A 182 -6.92 19.35 1.11
CA ARG A 182 -7.29 20.61 0.45
C ARG A 182 -6.70 20.71 -0.96
N TRP A 183 -5.41 20.44 -1.11
CA TRP A 183 -4.72 20.59 -2.39
C TRP A 183 -5.33 19.69 -3.46
N SER A 184 -5.70 18.46 -3.09
CA SER A 184 -6.29 17.46 -3.97
C SER A 184 -7.78 17.71 -4.27
N TRP A 185 -8.59 17.99 -3.25
CA TRP A 185 -10.06 17.90 -3.39
C TRP A 185 -10.79 19.23 -3.35
N HIS A 186 -10.26 20.23 -2.65
CA HIS A 186 -10.89 21.53 -2.65
C HIS A 186 -10.68 22.23 -4.00
N TRP A 187 -11.70 22.89 -4.54
CA TRP A 187 -11.63 23.57 -5.85
C TRP A 187 -10.55 24.67 -5.92
N ALA A 188 -10.23 25.28 -4.78
CA ALA A 188 -9.13 26.25 -4.64
C ALA A 188 -7.76 25.61 -4.30
N GLY A 189 -7.69 24.29 -4.22
CA GLY A 189 -6.47 23.53 -4.02
C GLY A 189 -5.60 23.56 -5.26
N TRP A 190 -4.28 23.71 -5.09
CA TRP A 190 -3.37 23.90 -6.22
C TRP A 190 -3.26 22.70 -7.15
N SER A 191 -3.47 21.49 -6.62
CA SER A 191 -3.38 20.23 -7.39
C SER A 191 -4.65 20.08 -8.21
N ASN A 192 -5.81 20.32 -7.60
CA ASN A 192 -7.10 20.37 -8.28
C ASN A 192 -7.14 21.44 -9.39
N GLN A 193 -6.63 22.64 -9.12
CA GLN A 193 -6.51 23.72 -10.13
C GLN A 193 -5.56 23.40 -11.29
N ARG A 194 -4.72 22.37 -11.15
CA ARG A 194 -3.85 21.86 -12.22
C ARG A 194 -4.41 20.57 -12.85
N ASP A 195 -5.68 20.27 -12.61
CA ASP A 195 -6.39 19.11 -13.13
C ASP A 195 -5.73 17.76 -12.75
N VAL A 196 -5.00 17.72 -11.63
CA VAL A 196 -4.44 16.45 -11.12
C VAL A 196 -5.60 15.59 -10.63
N MET A 197 -5.77 14.42 -11.26
CA MET A 197 -6.87 13.52 -10.96
C MET A 197 -6.65 12.76 -9.64
N ASP A 198 -7.52 13.01 -8.68
CA ASP A 198 -7.59 12.23 -7.44
C ASP A 198 -9.04 12.02 -7.00
N PHE A 199 -9.68 10.97 -7.54
CA PHE A 199 -11.12 10.75 -7.37
C PHE A 199 -11.52 10.50 -5.91
N ALA A 200 -10.81 9.58 -5.24
CA ALA A 200 -11.16 9.13 -3.90
C ALA A 200 -9.96 9.13 -2.92
N GLY A 201 -8.83 9.78 -3.24
CA GLY A 201 -7.73 9.96 -2.27
C GLY A 201 -6.55 9.03 -2.45
N GLY A 202 -6.15 8.76 -3.70
CA GLY A 202 -4.85 8.17 -3.99
C GLY A 202 -3.72 8.99 -3.36
N THR A 203 -3.80 10.32 -3.44
CA THR A 203 -2.80 11.22 -2.85
C THR A 203 -3.05 11.44 -1.37
N ALA A 204 -4.22 11.99 -1.02
CA ALA A 204 -4.53 12.42 0.35
C ALA A 204 -4.56 11.28 1.37
N VAL A 205 -4.98 10.07 0.95
CA VAL A 205 -5.03 8.90 1.82
C VAL A 205 -3.79 8.04 1.63
N HIS A 206 -3.60 7.44 0.45
CA HIS A 206 -2.64 6.32 0.31
C HIS A 206 -1.19 6.76 0.19
N ILE A 207 -0.86 7.69 -0.71
CA ILE A 207 0.51 8.20 -0.85
C ILE A 207 0.95 8.90 0.44
N THR A 208 0.10 9.76 0.98
CA THR A 208 0.41 10.56 2.17
C THR A 208 0.62 9.68 3.42
N SER A 209 -0.25 8.72 3.68
CA SER A 209 -0.05 7.79 4.81
C SER A 209 1.11 6.83 4.59
N GLY A 210 1.26 6.27 3.38
CA GLY A 210 2.34 5.32 3.07
C GLY A 210 3.72 5.97 3.19
N THR A 211 3.88 7.20 2.69
CA THR A 211 5.13 7.97 2.84
C THR A 211 5.37 8.41 4.29
N ALA A 212 4.32 8.74 5.05
CA ALA A 212 4.44 9.01 6.48
C ALA A 212 4.95 7.77 7.26
N VAL A 213 4.48 6.57 6.90
CA VAL A 213 4.99 5.31 7.46
C VAL A 213 6.48 5.12 7.15
N LEU A 214 6.90 5.36 5.91
CA LEU A 214 8.31 5.28 5.53
C LEU A 214 9.16 6.28 6.31
N ALA A 215 8.73 7.54 6.38
CA ALA A 215 9.43 8.57 7.13
C ALA A 215 9.56 8.20 8.61
N PHE A 216 8.44 7.78 9.22
CA PHE A 216 8.41 7.33 10.61
C PHE A 216 9.42 6.19 10.86
N TYR A 217 9.46 5.20 9.97
CA TYR A 217 10.40 4.08 10.05
C TYR A 217 11.86 4.53 9.97
N ILE A 218 12.20 5.42 9.01
CA ILE A 218 13.56 5.95 8.84
C ILE A 218 14.00 6.71 10.10
N PHE A 219 13.15 7.60 10.64
CA PHE A 219 13.48 8.37 11.84
C PHE A 219 13.63 7.47 13.08
N TYR A 220 12.79 6.45 13.22
CA TYR A 220 12.91 5.47 14.29
C TYR A 220 14.24 4.70 14.23
N GLU A 221 14.64 4.27 13.04
CA GLU A 221 15.92 3.58 12.80
C GLU A 221 17.13 4.48 13.10
N LEU A 222 17.07 5.75 12.69
CA LEU A 222 18.12 6.72 12.98
C LEU A 222 18.28 6.98 14.49
N ASP A 223 17.18 7.08 15.23
CA ASP A 223 17.18 7.29 16.68
C ASP A 223 17.72 6.08 17.44
N THR A 224 17.38 4.87 16.99
CA THR A 224 17.75 3.62 17.68
C THR A 224 19.16 3.13 17.34
N LYS A 225 19.61 3.22 16.09
CA LYS A 225 20.89 2.65 15.61
C LYS A 225 21.98 3.69 15.33
N GLY A 226 21.61 4.97 15.26
CA GLY A 226 22.51 6.07 14.92
C GLY A 226 22.80 6.17 13.42
N PHE A 227 23.02 7.41 12.95
CA PHE A 227 23.19 7.74 11.53
C PHE A 227 24.27 6.92 10.82
N SER A 228 25.46 6.77 11.42
CA SER A 228 26.59 6.06 10.80
C SER A 228 26.26 4.59 10.51
N THR A 229 25.52 3.94 11.41
CA THR A 229 25.12 2.53 11.27
C THR A 229 24.08 2.37 10.17
N CYS A 230 23.06 3.24 10.16
CA CYS A 230 22.04 3.27 9.12
C CYS A 230 22.65 3.56 7.74
N TRP A 231 23.53 4.55 7.65
CA TRP A 231 24.23 4.91 6.41
C TRP A 231 25.10 3.77 5.88
N ALA A 232 25.86 3.10 6.74
CA ALA A 232 26.68 1.96 6.35
C ALA A 232 25.83 0.74 5.92
N GLY A 233 24.64 0.57 6.51
CA GLY A 233 23.66 -0.43 6.11
C GLY A 233 23.08 -0.14 4.73
N PHE A 234 22.55 1.08 4.54
CA PHE A 234 22.06 1.58 3.26
C PHE A 234 23.12 1.43 2.16
N TRP A 235 24.34 1.92 2.40
CA TRP A 235 25.43 1.86 1.43
C TRP A 235 25.82 0.43 1.06
N ARG A 236 25.88 -0.49 2.04
CA ARG A 236 26.13 -1.91 1.77
C ARG A 236 25.10 -2.51 0.82
N ILE A 237 23.82 -2.19 1.04
CA ILE A 237 22.72 -2.75 0.26
C ILE A 237 22.67 -2.11 -1.13
N PHE A 238 22.79 -0.78 -1.19
CA PHE A 238 22.92 -0.04 -2.43
C PHE A 238 24.04 -0.61 -3.31
N MET A 239 25.23 -0.82 -2.74
CA MET A 239 26.36 -1.44 -3.44
C MET A 239 26.07 -2.89 -3.85
N ARG A 240 25.32 -3.67 -3.04
CA ARG A 240 24.91 -5.04 -3.41
C ARG A 240 24.04 -5.07 -4.67
N HIS A 241 23.15 -4.09 -4.84
CA HIS A 241 22.30 -3.97 -6.03
C HIS A 241 23.00 -3.37 -7.25
N MET A 242 24.04 -2.56 -7.04
CA MET A 242 24.85 -2.01 -8.13
C MET A 242 25.88 -3.02 -8.69
N LYS A 243 26.29 -4.03 -7.91
CA LYS A 243 27.28 -5.04 -8.32
C LYS A 243 27.02 -5.70 -9.69
N PRO A 244 25.80 -6.15 -10.05
CA PRO A 244 25.55 -6.74 -11.36
C PRO A 244 25.80 -5.77 -12.53
N PHE A 245 25.45 -4.50 -12.36
CA PHE A 245 25.64 -3.46 -13.38
C PHE A 245 27.11 -3.04 -13.54
N VAL A 246 27.85 -3.00 -12.43
CA VAL A 246 29.31 -2.76 -12.43
C VAL A 246 30.06 -3.92 -13.07
N ILE A 247 29.68 -5.17 -12.76
CA ILE A 247 30.28 -6.37 -13.36
C ILE A 247 29.97 -6.43 -14.87
N LEU A 248 28.74 -6.15 -15.32
CA LEU A 248 28.42 -6.07 -16.75
C LEU A 248 29.21 -4.97 -17.47
N GLY A 249 29.39 -3.81 -16.83
CA GLY A 249 30.18 -2.70 -17.36
C GLY A 249 31.68 -3.01 -17.50
N LEU A 250 32.23 -3.80 -16.57
CA LEU A 250 33.61 -4.29 -16.62
C LEU A 250 33.78 -5.41 -17.66
N TYR A 251 32.81 -6.32 -17.78
CA TYR A 251 32.82 -7.39 -18.79
C TYR A 251 32.74 -6.83 -20.22
N ARG A 252 31.99 -5.74 -20.42
CA ARG A 252 31.90 -5.03 -21.70
C ARG A 252 33.20 -4.31 -22.10
N LYS A 253 34.07 -3.98 -21.14
CA LYS A 253 35.37 -3.34 -21.38
C LYS A 253 36.53 -4.33 -21.57
N ASN A 254 36.34 -5.61 -21.22
CA ASN A 254 37.39 -6.62 -21.37
C ASN A 254 36.75 -7.99 -21.70
N PRO A 255 36.35 -8.24 -22.95
CA PRO A 255 35.96 -9.58 -23.36
C PRO A 255 37.21 -10.46 -23.26
N GLY A 256 37.21 -11.38 -22.28
CA GLY A 256 38.29 -12.37 -22.15
C GLY A 256 38.44 -13.16 -23.45
N PRO A 257 39.62 -13.75 -23.72
CA PRO A 257 39.87 -14.46 -24.97
C PRO A 257 38.86 -15.61 -25.15
N PRO A 258 38.41 -15.89 -26.38
CA PRO A 258 37.38 -16.87 -26.64
C PRO A 258 37.83 -18.27 -26.15
N ARG A 259 36.97 -18.93 -25.35
CA ARG A 259 37.20 -20.32 -24.94
C ARG A 259 37.22 -21.20 -26.18
N ARG A 260 38.31 -21.95 -26.35
CA ARG A 260 38.48 -22.95 -27.41
C ARG A 260 37.42 -24.03 -27.22
N ILE A 261 36.55 -24.18 -28.21
CA ILE A 261 35.59 -25.28 -28.28
C ILE A 261 36.42 -26.55 -28.55
N VAL A 262 36.48 -27.45 -27.57
CA VAL A 262 37.03 -28.79 -27.77
C VAL A 262 35.99 -29.57 -28.58
N GLN A 263 36.36 -29.96 -29.81
CA GLN A 263 35.53 -30.88 -30.60
C GLN A 263 35.69 -32.30 -30.04
N PRO A 264 34.60 -33.07 -29.95
CA PRO A 264 34.66 -34.44 -29.45
C PRO A 264 35.09 -35.40 -30.56
N GLY A 265 36.16 -36.14 -30.31
CA GLY A 265 36.53 -37.35 -31.05
C GLY A 265 37.85 -37.21 -31.80
N GLU A 266 38.89 -37.84 -31.26
CA GLU A 266 39.89 -38.57 -32.05
C GLU A 266 40.65 -39.50 -31.08
N ASP A 267 40.38 -40.80 -31.25
CA ASP A 267 41.08 -41.90 -30.59
C ASP A 267 42.54 -41.91 -31.03
N HIS A 268 43.46 -41.99 -30.07
CA HIS A 268 44.80 -42.50 -30.34
C HIS A 268 45.25 -43.40 -29.20
N ASP A 269 45.31 -44.68 -29.52
CA ASP A 269 46.14 -45.71 -28.89
C ASP A 269 47.56 -45.19 -28.67
N ASP A 270 48.11 -45.38 -27.46
CA ASP A 270 49.49 -45.83 -27.35
C ASP A 270 49.70 -46.64 -26.06
N ASN A 271 49.97 -47.93 -26.27
CA ASN A 271 50.56 -48.83 -25.29
C ASN A 271 52.08 -48.62 -25.32
N SER A 272 52.72 -48.39 -24.18
CA SER A 272 53.91 -49.15 -23.73
C SER A 272 54.62 -48.48 -22.54
N GLU A 273 55.27 -49.36 -21.76
CA GLU A 273 56.29 -49.13 -20.73
C GLU A 273 55.83 -49.11 -19.26
N GLU A 274 55.65 -50.34 -18.76
CA GLU A 274 56.21 -50.91 -17.53
C GLU A 274 57.19 -50.05 -16.71
N HIS A 275 56.94 -49.91 -15.40
CA HIS A 275 57.76 -50.57 -14.37
C HIS A 275 57.12 -50.46 -12.98
N GLU A 276 56.79 -51.62 -12.44
CA GLU A 276 56.98 -52.08 -11.05
C GLU A 276 57.04 -51.04 -9.92
N LEU A 277 56.09 -51.16 -8.97
CA LEU A 277 56.41 -51.69 -7.64
C LEU A 277 55.13 -52.07 -6.91
N GLU A 278 54.99 -53.39 -6.74
CA GLU A 278 54.01 -54.08 -5.93
C GLU A 278 54.16 -53.79 -4.43
N ASN A 279 53.12 -54.22 -3.70
CA ASN A 279 53.09 -54.66 -2.31
C ASN A 279 52.86 -53.59 -1.22
N ARG A 280 51.60 -53.49 -0.79
CA ARG A 280 51.15 -54.29 0.38
C ARG A 280 49.62 -54.28 0.59
N SER A 281 49.04 -55.48 0.51
CA SER A 281 47.97 -56.09 1.33
C SER A 281 46.94 -55.15 1.98
N SER A 282 45.68 -55.13 1.52
CA SER A 282 44.60 -56.10 1.84
C SER A 282 44.27 -56.21 3.34
N THR A 283 43.07 -55.75 3.73
CA THR A 283 41.98 -56.64 4.19
C THR A 283 40.71 -55.83 4.52
N SER A 284 39.62 -56.32 3.94
CA SER A 284 38.22 -56.00 4.22
C SER A 284 37.79 -56.50 5.60
N HIS A 285 36.81 -55.84 6.24
CA HIS A 285 35.59 -56.55 6.66
C HIS A 285 34.44 -55.61 7.08
N GLN A 286 33.24 -56.07 6.73
CA GLN A 286 31.90 -55.54 6.96
C GLN A 286 31.51 -55.54 8.47
N GLY A 287 30.49 -54.74 8.81
CA GLY A 287 29.94 -54.57 10.18
C GLY A 287 29.34 -55.82 10.84
N PRO A 288 28.70 -55.71 12.03
CA PRO A 288 27.37 -55.08 12.10
C PRO A 288 27.07 -54.24 13.37
N LYS A 289 25.93 -53.53 13.29
CA LYS A 289 25.28 -52.71 14.33
C LYS A 289 25.17 -53.39 15.70
N LYS A 290 25.48 -52.66 16.77
CA LYS A 290 24.86 -52.85 18.10
C LYS A 290 24.60 -51.50 18.78
N GLN A 291 23.33 -51.32 19.09
CA GLN A 291 22.69 -50.27 19.86
C GLN A 291 22.97 -50.55 21.35
N VAL A 292 23.54 -49.59 22.09
CA VAL A 292 23.60 -49.65 23.56
C VAL A 292 23.27 -48.27 24.10
N ALA A 293 22.12 -48.19 24.77
CA ALA A 293 21.72 -47.10 25.63
C ALA A 293 22.57 -47.14 26.90
N LEU A 294 23.09 -45.99 27.34
CA LEU A 294 23.57 -45.82 28.71
C LEU A 294 22.95 -44.55 29.30
N HIS A 295 22.00 -44.78 30.20
CA HIS A 295 21.63 -43.85 31.26
C HIS A 295 22.86 -43.56 32.12
N ALA A 296 23.23 -42.30 32.27
CA ALA A 296 24.12 -41.85 33.34
C ALA A 296 23.29 -41.08 34.37
N LEU A 297 23.42 -41.55 35.61
CA LEU A 297 22.77 -41.10 36.82
C LEU A 297 23.28 -39.73 37.26
N ALA A 298 22.41 -39.03 37.99
CA ALA A 298 22.63 -37.72 38.58
C ALA A 298 23.72 -37.73 39.67
N ASP A 299 24.56 -36.70 39.68
CA ASP A 299 25.26 -36.21 40.87
C ASP A 299 24.60 -34.92 41.35
N PRO A 300 24.25 -34.77 42.65
CA PRO A 300 23.66 -33.57 43.20
C PRO A 300 24.71 -32.76 43.97
N GLU A 301 25.33 -31.75 43.34
CA GLU A 301 26.07 -30.75 44.13
C GLU A 301 26.13 -29.36 43.45
N ALA A 302 25.67 -28.37 44.21
CA ALA A 302 25.90 -26.93 44.07
C ALA A 302 25.30 -26.17 42.85
N ALA A 303 23.97 -26.08 42.79
CA ALA A 303 23.31 -24.96 42.11
C ALA A 303 23.38 -23.69 42.99
N LEU A 304 24.38 -22.84 42.76
CA LEU A 304 24.37 -21.47 43.24
C LEU A 304 23.25 -20.67 42.53
N PRO A 305 22.54 -19.77 43.22
CA PRO A 305 21.57 -18.89 42.56
C PRO A 305 22.31 -17.95 41.59
N PRO A 306 21.73 -17.63 40.43
CA PRO A 306 22.37 -16.75 39.47
C PRO A 306 22.50 -15.35 40.09
N THR A 307 23.73 -14.83 40.11
CA THR A 307 24.04 -13.44 40.46
C THR A 307 23.38 -12.50 39.45
N ASP A 308 22.66 -11.50 39.95
CA ASP A 308 21.76 -10.57 39.24
C ASP A 308 22.46 -9.53 38.33
N ASP A 309 23.69 -9.79 37.87
CA ASP A 309 24.55 -8.81 37.18
C ASP A 309 25.09 -9.27 35.79
N GLN A 310 24.48 -10.29 35.18
CA GLN A 310 24.78 -10.64 33.79
C GLN A 310 23.76 -9.94 32.86
N PRO A 311 24.17 -8.99 31.99
CA PRO A 311 23.25 -8.46 30.99
C PRO A 311 22.75 -9.64 30.14
N ALA A 312 21.44 -9.81 30.09
CA ALA A 312 20.80 -10.83 29.26
C ALA A 312 21.42 -10.81 27.85
N PRO A 313 21.77 -11.97 27.26
CA PRO A 313 22.43 -11.99 25.97
C PRO A 313 21.57 -11.27 24.92
N LEU A 314 22.05 -10.12 24.47
CA LEU A 314 21.36 -9.17 23.57
C LEU A 314 21.28 -9.63 22.11
N VAL A 315 21.52 -10.92 21.83
CA VAL A 315 21.44 -11.48 20.48
C VAL A 315 20.76 -12.85 20.55
N ARG A 316 19.47 -12.86 20.86
CA ARG A 316 18.61 -13.93 20.35
C ARG A 316 18.41 -13.62 18.86
N GLY A 317 18.99 -14.46 18.00
CA GLY A 317 18.85 -14.34 16.56
C GLY A 317 17.39 -14.10 16.18
N LEU A 318 17.15 -13.01 15.45
CA LEU A 318 15.91 -12.78 14.75
C LEU A 318 15.87 -13.81 13.63
N GLU A 319 15.21 -14.95 13.85
CA GLU A 319 14.80 -15.81 12.75
C GLU A 319 13.87 -14.99 11.85
N ASP A 320 14.34 -14.77 10.62
CA ASP A 320 13.67 -14.04 9.56
C ASP A 320 12.41 -14.84 9.09
N ASP A 321 11.31 -14.13 8.85
CA ASP A 321 9.97 -14.62 8.43
C ASP A 321 9.13 -15.39 9.50
N ASP A 322 8.72 -14.69 10.56
CA ASP A 322 7.57 -15.14 11.36
C ASP A 322 6.33 -15.24 10.44
N PRO A 323 5.62 -16.39 10.41
CA PRO A 323 4.41 -16.53 9.61
C PRO A 323 3.30 -15.59 10.12
N PRO A 324 2.32 -15.23 9.26
CA PRO A 324 1.19 -14.39 9.65
C PRO A 324 0.55 -14.89 10.95
N HIS A 325 0.39 -14.00 11.93
CA HIS A 325 -0.11 -14.39 13.24
C HIS A 325 -1.50 -15.04 13.17
N ASN A 326 -2.38 -14.54 12.28
CA ASN A 326 -3.71 -15.10 12.09
C ASN A 326 -4.26 -14.82 10.69
N VAL A 327 -4.19 -15.82 9.81
CA VAL A 327 -4.69 -15.76 8.43
C VAL A 327 -6.20 -15.50 8.37
N ASN A 328 -6.99 -15.98 9.33
CA ASN A 328 -8.43 -15.74 9.35
C ASN A 328 -8.76 -14.26 9.58
N ASN A 329 -8.00 -13.59 10.46
CA ASN A 329 -8.14 -12.15 10.67
C ASN A 329 -7.77 -11.37 9.41
N MET A 330 -6.72 -11.80 8.70
CA MET A 330 -6.32 -11.17 7.44
C MET A 330 -7.40 -11.30 6.37
N ILE A 331 -8.01 -12.48 6.22
CA ILE A 331 -9.11 -12.72 5.27
C ILE A 331 -10.33 -11.86 5.64
N LEU A 332 -10.75 -11.88 6.91
CA LEU A 332 -11.88 -11.09 7.38
C LEU A 332 -11.65 -9.59 7.20
N GLY A 333 -10.45 -9.11 7.56
CA GLY A 333 -10.04 -7.72 7.34
C GLY A 333 -10.07 -7.34 5.88
N THR A 334 -9.57 -8.20 4.98
CA THR A 334 -9.62 -7.97 3.52
C THR A 334 -11.06 -7.88 3.02
N ALA A 335 -11.93 -8.80 3.43
CA ALA A 335 -13.33 -8.80 3.00
C ALA A 335 -14.07 -7.52 3.43
N LEU A 336 -13.87 -7.10 4.69
CA LEU A 336 -14.47 -5.87 5.22
C LEU A 336 -13.86 -4.61 4.57
N LEU A 337 -12.55 -4.59 4.30
CA LEU A 337 -11.91 -3.50 3.55
C LEU A 337 -12.49 -3.39 2.15
N TRP A 338 -12.69 -4.52 1.45
CA TRP A 338 -13.27 -4.54 0.11
C TRP A 338 -14.70 -3.99 0.12
N ILE A 339 -15.54 -4.46 1.06
CA ILE A 339 -16.91 -3.96 1.20
C ILE A 339 -16.91 -2.46 1.53
N GLY A 340 -16.07 -2.03 2.47
CA GLY A 340 -15.93 -0.62 2.83
C GLY A 340 -15.50 0.25 1.65
N TRP A 341 -14.67 -0.29 0.76
CA TRP A 341 -14.15 0.42 -0.42
C TRP A 341 -15.23 0.79 -1.44
N PHE A 342 -16.39 0.13 -1.44
CA PHE A 342 -17.54 0.58 -2.24
C PHE A 342 -18.06 1.93 -1.75
N GLY A 343 -18.08 2.18 -0.44
CA GLY A 343 -18.40 3.49 0.11
C GLY A 343 -17.27 4.50 -0.06
N PHE A 344 -16.02 4.04 -0.03
CA PHE A 344 -14.84 4.88 -0.26
C PHE A 344 -14.78 5.43 -1.69
N ASN A 345 -14.78 4.57 -2.69
CA ASN A 345 -14.73 5.01 -4.09
C ASN A 345 -16.12 5.45 -4.59
N GLY A 346 -17.17 4.65 -4.35
CA GLY A 346 -18.51 4.97 -4.86
C GLY A 346 -19.12 6.21 -4.20
N GLY A 347 -18.85 6.46 -2.92
CA GLY A 347 -19.27 7.69 -2.24
C GLY A 347 -18.55 8.95 -2.73
N SER A 348 -17.33 8.81 -3.29
CA SER A 348 -16.58 9.94 -3.84
C SER A 348 -17.21 10.52 -5.11
N ALA A 349 -18.26 9.89 -5.64
CA ALA A 349 -19.13 10.46 -6.68
C ALA A 349 -20.16 11.47 -6.12
N LEU A 350 -20.21 11.66 -4.80
CA LEU A 350 -21.07 12.61 -4.08
C LEU A 350 -22.58 12.47 -4.36
N GLY A 351 -23.04 11.25 -4.63
CA GLY A 351 -24.47 10.96 -4.85
C GLY A 351 -24.73 9.59 -5.45
N GLY A 352 -25.99 9.16 -5.42
CA GLY A 352 -26.46 7.90 -5.98
C GLY A 352 -26.64 8.01 -7.49
N ASN A 353 -25.53 8.08 -8.22
CA ASN A 353 -25.51 8.39 -9.65
C ASN A 353 -24.69 7.36 -10.47
N MET A 354 -24.73 7.48 -11.81
CA MET A 354 -24.02 6.55 -12.70
C MET A 354 -22.49 6.55 -12.50
N ARG A 355 -21.93 7.66 -12.00
CA ARG A 355 -20.51 7.74 -11.67
C ARG A 355 -20.18 6.91 -10.43
N ALA A 356 -21.05 6.91 -9.42
CA ALA A 356 -20.95 6.01 -8.26
C ALA A 356 -20.99 4.53 -8.70
N VAL A 357 -21.89 4.18 -9.62
CA VAL A 357 -21.98 2.83 -10.19
C VAL A 357 -20.67 2.45 -10.88
N SER A 358 -20.17 3.30 -11.77
CA SER A 358 -18.90 3.07 -12.47
C SER A 358 -17.72 2.91 -11.49
N ALA A 359 -17.65 3.74 -10.47
CA ALA A 359 -16.62 3.67 -9.44
C ALA A 359 -16.68 2.37 -8.63
N CYS A 360 -17.88 1.93 -8.23
CA CYS A 360 -18.06 0.65 -7.54
C CYS A 360 -17.63 -0.54 -8.40
N VAL A 361 -18.03 -0.58 -9.68
CA VAL A 361 -17.65 -1.69 -10.57
C VAL A 361 -16.15 -1.69 -10.84
N SER A 362 -15.55 -0.53 -11.12
CA SER A 362 -14.09 -0.41 -11.29
C SER A 362 -13.33 -0.87 -10.04
N THR A 363 -13.84 -0.53 -8.86
CA THR A 363 -13.30 -0.97 -7.56
C THR A 363 -13.27 -2.49 -7.45
N HIS A 364 -14.39 -3.14 -7.77
CA HIS A 364 -14.48 -4.60 -7.72
C HIS A 364 -13.55 -5.28 -8.72
N VAL A 365 -13.54 -4.80 -9.97
CA VAL A 365 -12.71 -5.38 -11.04
C VAL A 365 -11.22 -5.26 -10.72
N ALA A 366 -10.76 -4.09 -10.26
CA ALA A 366 -9.36 -3.89 -9.91
C ALA A 366 -8.90 -4.75 -8.72
N ALA A 367 -9.75 -4.91 -7.70
CA ALA A 367 -9.48 -5.79 -6.57
C ALA A 367 -9.37 -7.26 -6.98
N CYS A 368 -10.29 -7.75 -7.81
CA CYS A 368 -10.24 -9.10 -8.39
C CYS A 368 -8.95 -9.32 -9.19
N ALA A 369 -8.61 -8.35 -10.05
CA ALA A 369 -7.41 -8.41 -10.89
C ALA A 369 -6.12 -8.39 -10.05
N GLY A 370 -6.03 -7.50 -9.07
CA GLY A 370 -4.88 -7.39 -8.18
C GLY A 370 -4.67 -8.64 -7.32
N GLY A 371 -5.74 -9.17 -6.72
CA GLY A 371 -5.71 -10.39 -5.90
C GLY A 371 -5.24 -11.60 -6.70
N THR A 372 -5.85 -11.80 -7.86
CA THR A 372 -5.51 -12.89 -8.78
C THR A 372 -4.07 -12.77 -9.29
N THR A 373 -3.64 -11.56 -9.66
CA THR A 373 -2.29 -11.31 -10.17
C THR A 373 -1.22 -11.58 -9.12
N SER A 374 -1.40 -11.12 -7.88
CA SER A 374 -0.44 -11.41 -6.80
C SER A 374 -0.31 -12.91 -6.52
N LEU A 375 -1.42 -13.64 -6.60
CA LEU A 375 -1.44 -15.09 -6.45
C LEU A 375 -0.58 -15.80 -7.51
N PHE A 376 -0.81 -15.45 -8.79
CA PHE A 376 -0.04 -16.00 -9.91
C PHE A 376 1.42 -15.55 -9.88
N PHE A 377 1.68 -14.30 -9.52
CA PHE A 377 3.04 -13.76 -9.40
C PHE A 377 3.86 -14.55 -8.37
N PHE A 378 3.28 -14.82 -7.20
CA PHE A 378 3.95 -15.60 -6.16
C PHE A 378 4.19 -17.05 -6.61
N TRP A 379 3.19 -17.69 -7.21
CA TRP A 379 3.32 -19.04 -7.74
C TRP A 379 4.42 -19.14 -8.81
N ALA A 380 4.39 -18.25 -9.80
CA ALA A 380 5.34 -18.24 -10.92
C ALA A 380 6.76 -17.97 -10.42
N TRP A 381 6.92 -17.08 -9.45
CA TRP A 381 8.21 -16.79 -8.85
C TRP A 381 8.79 -17.99 -8.11
N ASN A 382 8.00 -18.68 -7.30
CA ASN A 382 8.48 -19.86 -6.57
C ASN A 382 8.84 -21.00 -7.53
N ALA A 383 8.10 -21.14 -8.64
CA ALA A 383 8.46 -22.07 -9.71
C ALA A 383 9.80 -21.68 -10.36
N PHE A 384 10.02 -20.40 -10.64
CA PHE A 384 11.26 -19.89 -11.21
C PHE A 384 12.46 -20.06 -10.26
N ALA A 385 12.32 -19.68 -8.97
CA ALA A 385 13.38 -19.83 -7.98
C ALA A 385 13.86 -21.28 -7.88
N ARG A 386 12.93 -22.25 -7.84
CA ARG A 386 13.27 -23.68 -7.85
C ARG A 386 13.97 -24.12 -9.13
N ALA A 387 13.57 -23.59 -10.29
CA ALA A 387 14.24 -23.91 -11.54
C ALA A 387 15.69 -23.41 -11.53
N VAL A 388 15.94 -22.25 -10.93
CA VAL A 388 17.29 -21.71 -10.72
C VAL A 388 18.08 -22.58 -9.73
N ASP A 389 17.50 -22.95 -8.58
CA ASP A 389 18.16 -23.79 -7.57
C ASP A 389 18.56 -25.16 -8.16
N ARG A 390 17.67 -25.77 -8.96
CA ARG A 390 17.97 -27.01 -9.71
C ARG A 390 19.11 -26.82 -10.71
N TYR A 391 19.15 -25.69 -11.41
CA TYR A 391 20.21 -25.41 -12.38
C TYR A 391 21.56 -25.18 -11.69
N LEU A 392 21.57 -24.56 -10.51
CA LEU A 392 22.77 -24.28 -9.73
C LEU A 392 23.29 -25.49 -8.94
N GLY A 393 22.54 -26.61 -8.91
CA GLY A 393 22.95 -27.82 -8.20
C GLY A 393 22.89 -27.70 -6.67
N GLU A 394 22.13 -26.72 -6.16
CA GLU A 394 21.83 -26.55 -4.73
C GLU A 394 20.37 -26.92 -4.47
N PRO A 395 19.99 -28.23 -4.48
CA PRO A 395 18.63 -28.62 -4.17
C PRO A 395 18.28 -28.23 -2.72
N GLY A 396 17.49 -27.17 -2.58
CA GLY A 396 16.99 -26.72 -1.28
C GLY A 396 16.00 -27.71 -0.66
N GLU A 397 15.92 -27.73 0.67
CA GLU A 397 15.08 -28.59 1.51
C GLU A 397 13.57 -28.57 1.16
N GLN A 398 13.13 -27.62 0.32
CA GLN A 398 11.74 -27.43 -0.14
C GLN A 398 11.39 -28.19 -1.43
N GLU A 399 12.23 -29.12 -1.89
CA GLU A 399 12.14 -29.79 -3.20
C GLU A 399 10.79 -30.51 -3.46
N ASN A 400 10.12 -30.99 -2.40
CA ASN A 400 8.92 -31.85 -2.50
C ASN A 400 7.57 -31.19 -2.16
N LYS A 401 7.52 -29.90 -1.81
CA LYS A 401 6.23 -29.21 -1.54
C LYS A 401 5.70 -28.53 -2.80
N ILE A 402 4.47 -28.82 -3.23
CA ILE A 402 3.76 -28.01 -4.24
C ILE A 402 3.74 -26.55 -3.74
N PRO A 403 3.98 -25.52 -4.58
CA PRO A 403 3.83 -24.14 -4.16
C PRO A 403 2.39 -23.96 -3.68
N SER A 404 2.19 -23.83 -2.38
CA SER A 404 0.84 -23.63 -1.84
C SER A 404 0.35 -22.26 -2.32
N VAL A 405 -0.81 -22.28 -2.96
CA VAL A 405 -1.54 -21.08 -3.30
C VAL A 405 -1.92 -20.42 -1.97
N SER A 406 -1.27 -19.31 -1.64
CA SER A 406 -1.42 -18.68 -0.34
C SER A 406 -2.50 -17.60 -0.41
N VAL A 407 -3.60 -17.82 0.33
CA VAL A 407 -4.70 -16.86 0.46
C VAL A 407 -4.23 -15.48 0.93
N THR A 408 -3.15 -15.43 1.71
CA THR A 408 -2.53 -14.17 2.15
C THR A 408 -2.03 -13.32 0.97
N GLN A 409 -1.48 -13.96 -0.07
CA GLN A 409 -1.01 -13.27 -1.28
C GLN A 409 -2.17 -12.74 -2.12
N PHE A 410 -3.29 -13.48 -2.14
CA PHE A 410 -4.52 -12.98 -2.75
C PHE A 410 -5.05 -11.76 -1.99
N CYS A 411 -5.13 -11.84 -0.65
CA CYS A 411 -5.56 -10.73 0.21
C CYS A 411 -4.71 -9.47 -0.01
N ASP A 412 -3.38 -9.61 -0.03
CA ASP A 412 -2.45 -8.53 -0.36
C ASP A 412 -2.74 -7.91 -1.72
N GLY A 413 -2.88 -8.76 -2.75
CA GLY A 413 -3.16 -8.32 -4.11
C GLY A 413 -4.49 -7.60 -4.23
N ALA A 414 -5.52 -8.06 -3.51
CA ALA A 414 -6.82 -7.42 -3.52
C ALA A 414 -6.72 -6.00 -2.95
N VAL A 415 -6.03 -5.82 -1.82
CA VAL A 415 -5.78 -4.49 -1.24
C VAL A 415 -4.94 -3.61 -2.18
N ILE A 416 -3.93 -4.17 -2.86
CA ILE A 416 -3.15 -3.43 -3.87
C ILE A 416 -4.06 -2.95 -5.00
N GLY A 417 -4.95 -3.80 -5.53
CA GLY A 417 -5.89 -3.42 -6.57
C GLY A 417 -6.88 -2.34 -6.13
N LEU A 418 -7.36 -2.42 -4.88
CA LEU A 418 -8.24 -1.42 -4.27
C LEU A 418 -7.56 -0.06 -4.11
N VAL A 419 -6.35 -0.03 -3.54
CA VAL A 419 -5.52 1.18 -3.47
C VAL A 419 -5.30 1.74 -4.87
N ALA A 420 -4.99 0.85 -5.82
CA ALA A 420 -4.59 1.26 -7.15
C ALA A 420 -5.71 1.88 -7.98
N ILE A 421 -6.97 1.50 -7.80
CA ILE A 421 -8.06 2.11 -8.57
C ILE A 421 -8.59 3.39 -7.91
N THR A 422 -8.23 3.66 -6.66
CA THR A 422 -8.80 4.74 -5.84
C THR A 422 -8.80 6.13 -6.49
N PRO A 423 -7.66 6.68 -6.99
CA PRO A 423 -7.69 8.00 -7.62
C PRO A 423 -8.39 8.00 -9.00
N ALA A 424 -8.66 6.83 -9.58
CA ALA A 424 -9.12 6.66 -10.95
C ALA A 424 -10.58 6.18 -11.07
N ALA A 425 -11.16 5.61 -10.00
CA ALA A 425 -12.35 4.75 -10.08
C ALA A 425 -13.56 5.40 -10.77
N GLY A 426 -13.76 6.71 -10.55
CA GLY A 426 -14.84 7.48 -11.16
C GLY A 426 -14.43 8.34 -12.35
N TYR A 427 -13.20 8.19 -12.87
CA TYR A 427 -12.68 8.87 -14.05
C TYR A 427 -12.49 7.93 -15.23
N VAL A 428 -12.00 6.71 -14.99
CA VAL A 428 -11.62 5.78 -16.06
C VAL A 428 -12.76 4.87 -16.50
N PRO A 429 -12.75 4.38 -17.76
CA PRO A 429 -13.72 3.39 -18.20
C PRO A 429 -13.50 2.06 -17.48
N VAL A 430 -14.60 1.39 -17.10
CA VAL A 430 -14.60 0.18 -16.26
C VAL A 430 -13.69 -0.93 -16.80
N TRP A 431 -13.61 -1.13 -18.11
CA TRP A 431 -12.77 -2.18 -18.71
C TRP A 431 -11.28 -2.01 -18.36
N SER A 432 -10.82 -0.77 -18.19
CA SER A 432 -9.43 -0.46 -17.89
C SER A 432 -9.06 -0.75 -16.43
N ALA A 433 -10.05 -0.84 -15.52
CA ALA A 433 -9.82 -1.05 -14.09
C ALA A 433 -9.04 -2.35 -13.79
N GLY A 434 -9.20 -3.39 -14.61
CA GLY A 434 -8.41 -4.61 -14.50
C GLY A 434 -6.91 -4.38 -14.69
N ILE A 435 -6.53 -3.46 -15.58
CA ILE A 435 -5.12 -3.11 -15.86
C ILE A 435 -4.49 -2.47 -14.61
N PHE A 436 -5.21 -1.56 -13.94
CA PHE A 436 -4.76 -0.96 -12.69
C PHE A 436 -4.43 -2.04 -11.64
N GLY A 437 -5.31 -3.05 -11.50
CA GLY A 437 -5.08 -4.18 -10.60
C GLY A 437 -3.85 -5.01 -10.98
N VAL A 438 -3.71 -5.41 -12.25
CA VAL A 438 -2.59 -6.24 -12.74
C VAL A 438 -1.25 -5.52 -12.60
N VAL A 439 -1.15 -4.31 -13.16
CA VAL A 439 0.12 -3.56 -13.21
C VAL A 439 0.58 -3.21 -11.81
N SER A 440 -0.33 -2.74 -10.95
CA SER A 440 0.01 -2.36 -9.58
C SER A 440 0.39 -3.58 -8.74
N ALA A 441 -0.29 -4.72 -8.90
CA ALA A 441 0.09 -5.95 -8.23
C ALA A 441 1.52 -6.38 -8.61
N ILE A 442 1.88 -6.36 -9.89
CA ILE A 442 3.25 -6.69 -10.33
C ILE A 442 4.26 -5.70 -9.74
N ALA A 443 4.03 -4.40 -9.92
CA ALA A 443 4.94 -3.35 -9.48
C ALA A 443 5.15 -3.36 -7.96
N VAL A 444 4.09 -3.46 -7.18
CA VAL A 444 4.16 -3.49 -5.71
C VAL A 444 4.80 -4.78 -5.21
N ASN A 445 4.54 -5.95 -5.82
CA ASN A 445 5.21 -7.18 -5.41
C ASN A 445 6.71 -7.18 -5.72
N LEU A 446 7.14 -6.54 -6.82
CA LEU A 446 8.56 -6.29 -7.09
C LEU A 446 9.16 -5.32 -6.08
N LEU A 447 8.46 -4.21 -5.78
CA LEU A 447 8.88 -3.23 -4.78
C LEU A 447 9.04 -3.88 -3.40
N LYS A 448 8.06 -4.67 -2.95
CA LYS A 448 8.09 -5.40 -1.66
C LYS A 448 9.37 -6.25 -1.53
N ARG A 449 9.80 -6.91 -2.61
CA ARG A 449 11.04 -7.71 -2.59
C ARG A 449 12.29 -6.84 -2.46
N TYR A 450 12.33 -5.72 -3.18
CA TYR A 450 13.43 -4.77 -3.12
C TYR A 450 13.52 -4.14 -1.73
N THR A 451 12.39 -3.68 -1.17
CA THR A 451 12.33 -3.06 0.15
C THR A 451 12.66 -4.04 1.27
N LYS A 452 12.21 -5.30 1.20
CA LYS A 452 12.63 -6.37 2.13
C LYS A 452 14.15 -6.58 2.13
N GLY A 453 14.81 -6.39 0.99
CA GLY A 453 16.27 -6.45 0.88
C GLY A 453 17.00 -5.25 1.50
N LEU A 454 16.32 -4.11 1.60
CA LEU A 454 16.86 -2.84 2.11
C LEU A 454 16.66 -2.64 3.62
N LEU A 455 15.51 -3.06 4.14
CA LEU A 455 15.03 -2.69 5.46
C LEU A 455 14.21 -3.89 5.96
N LYS A 456 14.71 -4.56 6.99
CA LYS A 456 14.33 -5.94 7.36
C LYS A 456 12.98 -6.09 8.08
N ASP A 457 12.02 -5.18 7.89
CA ASP A 457 10.86 -5.08 8.79
C ASP A 457 9.48 -4.98 8.10
N ASP A 458 8.46 -5.49 8.81
CA ASP A 458 7.02 -5.45 8.49
C ASP A 458 6.42 -4.09 8.08
N PRO A 459 6.76 -2.92 8.66
CA PRO A 459 6.02 -1.68 8.41
C PRO A 459 6.20 -1.12 6.99
N LEU A 460 7.25 -1.52 6.27
CA LEU A 460 7.43 -1.14 4.86
C LEU A 460 6.44 -1.79 3.91
N PHE A 461 5.74 -2.80 4.39
CA PHE A 461 4.63 -3.39 3.69
C PHE A 461 3.50 -2.38 3.44
N VAL A 462 3.16 -1.58 4.45
CA VAL A 462 2.16 -0.51 4.36
C VAL A 462 2.59 0.55 3.36
N PHE A 463 3.86 0.97 3.42
CA PHE A 463 4.45 1.88 2.44
C PHE A 463 4.35 1.31 1.02
N SER A 464 4.76 0.06 0.80
CA SER A 464 4.79 -0.55 -0.53
C SER A 464 3.41 -0.67 -1.14
N ILE A 465 2.40 -1.05 -0.35
CA ILE A 465 1.01 -1.14 -0.80
C ILE A 465 0.44 0.25 -1.07
N HIS A 466 0.52 1.16 -0.09
CA HIS A 466 -0.22 2.42 -0.15
C HIS A 466 0.50 3.51 -0.94
N ALA A 467 1.79 3.73 -0.69
CA ALA A 467 2.56 4.70 -1.47
C ALA A 467 2.99 4.11 -2.82
N GLY A 468 3.48 2.87 -2.84
CA GLY A 468 3.85 2.21 -4.10
C GLY A 468 2.66 2.02 -5.04
N GLY A 469 1.55 1.49 -4.52
CA GLY A 469 0.30 1.36 -5.29
C GLY A 469 -0.27 2.72 -5.71
N GLY A 470 -0.27 3.73 -4.84
CA GLY A 470 -0.75 5.07 -5.18
C GLY A 470 0.09 5.78 -6.25
N MET A 471 1.43 5.66 -6.21
CA MET A 471 2.34 6.32 -7.15
C MET A 471 2.31 5.72 -8.56
N VAL A 472 2.28 4.39 -8.68
CA VAL A 472 2.14 3.69 -9.97
C VAL A 472 0.90 4.16 -10.72
N VAL A 473 -0.11 4.62 -9.98
CA VAL A 473 -1.44 4.84 -10.49
C VAL A 473 -1.71 6.26 -10.92
N LEU A 474 -1.20 7.28 -10.22
CA LEU A 474 -1.29 8.66 -10.73
C LEU A 474 -0.76 8.71 -12.18
N GLN A 475 0.30 7.97 -12.44
CA GLN A 475 0.91 7.85 -13.78
C GLN A 475 0.06 7.05 -14.78
N LEU A 476 -0.68 6.02 -14.33
CA LEU A 476 -1.59 5.24 -15.19
C LEU A 476 -2.90 5.98 -15.48
N SER A 477 -3.42 6.75 -14.51
CA SER A 477 -4.60 7.58 -14.68
C SER A 477 -4.39 8.62 -15.77
N ASP A 478 -3.25 9.30 -15.76
CA ASP A 478 -2.84 10.24 -16.81
C ASP A 478 -2.78 9.57 -18.20
N TRP A 479 -2.35 8.29 -18.26
CA TRP A 479 -2.30 7.54 -19.51
C TRP A 479 -3.68 7.18 -20.08
N THR A 480 -4.63 6.79 -19.22
CA THR A 480 -5.99 6.42 -19.64
C THR A 480 -6.86 7.61 -20.07
N ASP A 481 -6.64 8.80 -19.51
CA ASP A 481 -7.38 10.00 -19.89
C ASP A 481 -6.98 10.48 -21.30
N ILE A 482 -5.68 10.37 -21.66
CA ILE A 482 -5.20 10.60 -23.03
C ILE A 482 -5.95 9.72 -24.03
N GLN A 483 -6.26 8.47 -23.67
CA GLN A 483 -7.04 7.57 -24.52
C GLN A 483 -8.50 7.99 -24.64
N GLN A 484 -9.12 8.54 -23.59
CA GLN A 484 -10.53 8.99 -23.66
C GLN A 484 -10.73 10.18 -24.60
N TYR A 485 -9.74 11.06 -24.74
CA TYR A 485 -9.73 12.13 -25.75
C TYR A 485 -9.28 11.67 -27.15
N GLN A 486 -8.46 10.61 -27.26
CA GLN A 486 -7.96 10.12 -28.55
C GLN A 486 -8.76 8.94 -29.15
N ILE A 487 -9.65 8.28 -28.40
CA ILE A 487 -10.49 7.17 -28.90
C ILE A 487 -11.50 7.64 -29.97
N VAL A 488 -11.80 8.94 -30.05
CA VAL A 488 -12.57 9.52 -31.16
C VAL A 488 -11.73 9.63 -32.45
N LEU A 489 -10.41 9.44 -32.39
CA LEU A 489 -9.49 9.63 -33.53
C LEU A 489 -8.49 8.47 -33.78
N LEU A 490 -8.41 7.45 -32.93
CA LEU A 490 -7.42 6.36 -33.05
C LEU A 490 -8.05 4.97 -33.24
N LEU A 491 -8.85 4.82 -34.30
CA LEU A 491 -9.07 3.50 -34.91
C LEU A 491 -8.04 3.18 -36.01
N GLU A 492 -7.00 4.00 -36.22
CA GLU A 492 -6.04 3.78 -37.31
C GLU A 492 -4.57 3.57 -36.92
N ASP A 493 -4.08 3.96 -35.73
CA ASP A 493 -2.64 3.83 -35.43
C ASP A 493 -2.36 3.24 -34.04
N PHE A 494 -2.43 1.91 -33.97
CA PHE A 494 -2.07 1.13 -32.78
C PHE A 494 -0.69 0.50 -32.97
N ASP A 495 0.38 1.29 -32.85
CA ASP A 495 1.70 0.72 -32.58
C ASP A 495 2.71 1.75 -32.00
N ILE A 496 3.70 1.25 -31.26
CA ILE A 496 4.94 1.95 -30.83
C ILE A 496 4.87 2.88 -29.58
N LYS A 497 3.75 3.54 -29.23
CA LYS A 497 3.73 4.46 -28.06
C LYS A 497 3.71 3.79 -26.67
N CYS A 498 3.31 2.52 -26.57
CA CYS A 498 3.18 1.83 -25.28
C CYS A 498 4.55 1.50 -24.63
N LEU A 499 5.61 1.34 -25.45
CA LEU A 499 6.96 1.02 -24.97
C LEU A 499 7.75 2.25 -24.46
N THR A 500 7.40 3.45 -24.91
CA THR A 500 8.08 4.70 -24.50
C THR A 500 7.63 5.19 -23.11
N HIS A 501 6.41 4.86 -22.67
CA HIS A 501 5.93 5.22 -21.32
C HIS A 501 6.47 4.31 -20.20
N LEU A 502 6.77 3.04 -20.50
CA LEU A 502 7.54 2.16 -19.60
C LEU A 502 8.99 2.67 -19.38
N GLN A 503 9.54 3.42 -20.35
CA GLN A 503 10.82 4.12 -20.21
C GLN A 503 10.71 5.36 -19.30
N GLY A 504 9.51 5.96 -19.23
CA GLY A 504 9.12 6.98 -18.24
C GLY A 504 9.24 6.50 -16.79
N PHE A 505 8.82 5.26 -16.53
CA PHE A 505 8.90 4.62 -15.21
C PHE A 505 10.35 4.50 -14.69
N PHE A 506 11.33 4.30 -15.58
CA PHE A 506 12.75 4.26 -15.21
C PHE A 506 13.42 5.64 -15.16
N THR A 507 12.89 6.64 -15.87
CA THR A 507 13.47 7.99 -15.92
C THR A 507 13.05 8.87 -14.74
N LEU A 508 11.91 8.60 -14.09
CA LEU A 508 11.47 9.30 -12.87
C LEU A 508 12.37 9.07 -11.64
N PHE A 509 13.22 8.04 -11.65
CA PHE A 509 14.25 7.84 -10.62
C PHE A 509 15.53 8.68 -10.84
N SER A 510 15.69 9.33 -11.99
CA SER A 510 16.89 10.10 -12.34
C SER A 510 16.98 11.51 -11.70
N PRO A 511 15.88 12.28 -11.51
CA PRO A 511 15.97 13.60 -10.90
C PRO A 511 16.18 13.56 -9.38
N LEU A 512 15.55 12.60 -8.70
CA LEU A 512 15.77 12.31 -7.27
C LEU A 512 17.22 11.88 -6.97
N TRP A 513 17.88 11.27 -7.97
CA TRP A 513 19.29 10.90 -7.90
C TRP A 513 20.24 12.10 -8.02
N GLN A 514 19.93 13.07 -8.89
CA GLN A 514 20.79 14.25 -9.07
C GLN A 514 20.62 15.28 -7.95
N PHE A 515 19.43 15.38 -7.34
CA PHE A 515 19.20 16.30 -6.22
C PHE A 515 19.82 15.81 -4.90
N CYS A 516 19.98 14.50 -4.72
CA CYS A 516 20.60 13.93 -3.51
C CYS A 516 22.13 13.82 -3.56
N PHE A 517 22.75 14.02 -4.73
CA PHE A 517 24.19 13.78 -4.95
C PHE A 517 24.90 14.82 -5.83
N ALA A 518 24.33 16.02 -5.98
CA ALA A 518 25.04 17.24 -6.38
C ALA A 518 25.15 18.14 -5.14
#